data_AF-A0A8C8DWM3-F1
#
_entry.id   AF-A0A8C8DWM3-F1
#
_cell.length_a   1.000
_cell.length_b   1.000
_cell.length_c   1.000
_cell.angle_alpha   90.00
_cell.angle_beta   90.00
_cell.angle_gamma   90.00
#
_symmetry.space_group_name_H-M   'P 1'
#
loop_
_entity.id
_entity.type
_entity.pdbx_description
1 polymer ?
#
loop_
_entity_poly.entity_id
_entity_poly.type
_entity_poly.pdbx_seq_one_letter_code
_entity_poly.pdbx_strand_id
1 'polypeptide(L)'
;MTTLLLLEVCGQNETEPIVLEGKCLVVCDSTPSAEPSGNALGMSVRSGTGRVAFSAIRNTNHEPSEMSNRTMTIYFDQILVNVGAHFDPARSIFVAPRKGVYSFSFHVVKAYNRQTIQVSLVLNGWPVISAFAGDQDVTREAATNAGLVMMERGDKAALKLERGNLMGGWKYSTFSGFLVFPL
;
A
#
# COMPACT_ATOMS: atom_id res chain seq x y z
N MET A 1 -11.03 5.30 -10.79
CA MET A 1 -9.74 5.53 -11.47
C MET A 1 -8.87 6.31 -10.50
N THR A 2 -8.02 5.65 -9.71
CA THR A 2 -7.09 6.35 -8.81
C THR A 2 -5.80 6.56 -9.60
N THR A 3 -5.63 7.76 -10.14
CA THR A 3 -4.41 8.13 -10.85
C THR A 3 -3.32 8.39 -9.82
N LEU A 4 -2.29 7.54 -9.79
CA LEU A 4 -1.06 7.84 -9.06
C LEU A 4 -0.22 8.76 -9.94
N LEU A 5 -0.35 10.08 -9.75
CA LEU A 5 0.51 11.06 -10.39
C LEU A 5 1.85 11.09 -9.62
N LEU A 6 2.87 10.46 -10.20
CA LEU A 6 4.25 10.68 -9.79
C LEU A 6 4.74 11.93 -10.53
N LEU A 7 4.54 13.10 -9.92
CA LEU A 7 5.08 14.36 -10.41
C LEU A 7 6.52 14.49 -9.89
N GLU A 8 7.51 14.11 -10.71
CA GLU A 8 8.89 14.56 -10.50
C GLU A 8 8.97 16.03 -10.94
N VAL A 9 8.78 16.95 -10.00
CA VAL A 9 9.03 18.37 -10.23
C VAL A 9 10.46 18.66 -9.77
N CYS A 10 11.39 18.73 -10.72
CA CYS A 10 12.66 19.42 -10.49
C CYS A 10 12.31 20.89 -10.31
N GLY A 11 12.66 21.48 -9.17
CA GLY A 11 12.32 22.86 -8.83
C GLY A 11 12.65 23.83 -9.95
N GLN A 12 11.65 24.20 -10.74
CA GLN A 12 11.68 25.40 -11.56
C GLN A 12 11.27 26.53 -10.64
N ASN A 13 12.00 27.65 -10.69
CA ASN A 13 11.72 28.89 -9.97
C ASN A 13 10.44 29.58 -10.50
N GLU A 14 9.39 28.82 -10.81
CA GLU A 14 8.10 29.34 -11.22
C GLU A 14 7.18 29.30 -10.02
N THR A 15 6.77 30.49 -9.57
CA THR A 15 5.87 30.72 -8.44
C THR A 15 4.40 30.34 -8.72
N GLU A 16 4.14 29.59 -9.80
CA GLU A 16 2.78 29.17 -10.13
C GLU A 16 2.35 27.96 -9.28
N PRO A 17 1.20 28.03 -8.58
CA PRO A 17 0.73 26.93 -7.75
C PRO A 17 0.31 25.73 -8.61
N ILE A 18 0.86 24.55 -8.32
CA ILE A 18 0.40 23.29 -8.91
C ILE A 18 -0.92 22.89 -8.26
N VAL A 19 -1.99 22.84 -9.05
CA VAL A 19 -3.28 22.29 -8.60
C VAL A 19 -3.23 20.77 -8.70
N LEU A 20 -3.29 20.11 -7.54
CA LEU A 20 -3.35 18.66 -7.44
C LEU A 20 -4.80 18.22 -7.23
N GLU A 21 -5.38 17.50 -8.18
CA GLU A 21 -6.71 16.92 -8.05
C GLU A 21 -6.64 15.47 -7.55
N GLY A 22 -7.31 15.18 -6.43
CA GLY A 22 -7.40 13.84 -5.85
C GLY A 22 -6.50 13.63 -4.62
N LYS A 23 -6.25 12.36 -4.27
CA LYS A 23 -5.34 12.00 -3.18
C LYS A 23 -3.91 12.05 -3.68
N CYS A 24 -3.20 13.13 -3.38
CA CYS A 24 -1.79 13.27 -3.73
C CYS A 24 -0.89 13.16 -2.49
N LEU A 25 0.25 12.50 -2.64
CA LEU A 25 1.34 12.55 -1.69
C LEU A 25 2.49 13.33 -2.34
N VAL A 26 2.86 14.45 -1.73
CA VAL A 26 4.05 15.20 -2.12
C VAL A 26 5.18 14.79 -1.18
N VAL A 27 6.25 14.23 -1.76
CA VAL A 27 7.47 13.91 -1.01
C VAL A 27 8.55 14.87 -1.48
N CYS A 28 8.87 15.87 -0.66
CA CYS A 28 10.00 16.76 -0.92
C CYS A 28 11.27 16.12 -0.37
N ASP A 29 12.22 15.77 -1.23
CA ASP A 29 13.55 15.35 -0.77
C ASP A 29 14.38 16.60 -0.47
N SER A 30 14.49 16.95 0.80
CA SER A 30 15.43 17.97 1.25
C SER A 30 16.80 17.32 1.49
N THR A 31 17.43 16.81 0.44
CA THR A 31 18.89 16.64 0.47
C THR A 31 19.53 17.98 0.07
N PRO A 32 20.01 18.81 1.02
CA PRO A 32 20.87 19.91 0.64
C PRO A 32 22.16 19.31 0.08
N SER A 33 22.36 19.42 -1.24
CA SER A 33 23.69 19.27 -1.83
C SER A 33 24.52 20.48 -1.42
N ALA A 34 25.01 20.50 -0.19
CA ALA A 34 25.94 21.50 0.30
C ALA A 34 27.17 20.80 0.87
N GLU A 35 28.20 20.65 0.02
CA GLU A 35 29.57 20.78 0.52
C GLU A 35 29.66 22.20 1.09
N PRO A 36 30.00 22.34 2.39
CA PRO A 36 31.35 22.77 2.65
C PRO A 36 31.99 22.06 3.87
N SER A 37 33.32 21.97 3.77
CA SER A 37 34.29 21.72 4.84
C SER A 37 33.83 22.19 6.23
N GLY A 38 33.89 21.29 7.22
CA GLY A 38 33.94 21.67 8.64
C GLY A 38 33.14 20.77 9.57
N ASN A 39 33.87 19.99 10.36
CA ASN A 39 33.42 19.13 11.45
C ASN A 39 32.11 19.57 12.15
N ALA A 40 31.04 18.81 11.92
CA ALA A 40 29.89 18.70 12.82
C ALA A 40 29.39 17.26 12.79
N LEU A 41 29.01 16.74 13.96
CA LEU A 41 28.65 15.36 14.27
C LEU A 41 27.98 14.63 13.09
N GLY A 42 28.72 13.70 12.49
CA GLY A 42 28.34 13.00 11.28
C GLY A 42 27.12 12.10 11.44
N MET A 43 25.93 12.68 11.30
CA MET A 43 24.79 11.94 10.76
C MET A 43 25.01 11.82 9.24
N SER A 44 25.86 10.87 8.85
CA SER A 44 25.93 10.42 7.48
C SER A 44 24.58 9.81 7.13
N VAL A 45 23.68 10.61 6.52
CA VAL A 45 22.48 10.09 5.89
C VAL A 45 22.95 9.30 4.68
N ARG A 46 23.18 8.01 4.89
CA ARG A 46 23.39 7.05 3.81
C ARG A 46 22.14 7.13 2.92
N SER A 47 22.29 7.72 1.73
CA SER A 47 21.27 8.02 0.71
C SER A 47 20.56 6.77 0.11
N GLY A 48 20.37 5.72 0.91
CA GLY A 48 19.76 4.46 0.47
C GLY A 48 19.15 3.58 1.56
N THR A 49 19.14 4.00 2.83
CA THR A 49 18.75 3.08 3.94
C THR A 49 17.40 3.38 4.62
N GLY A 50 16.65 4.38 4.13
CA GLY A 50 15.37 4.80 4.75
C GLY A 50 14.13 4.68 3.88
N ARG A 51 14.24 4.40 2.58
CA ARG A 51 13.09 4.33 1.67
C ARG A 51 12.39 2.99 1.79
N VAL A 52 11.07 3.02 1.96
CA VAL A 52 10.24 1.81 2.10
C VAL A 52 8.96 2.01 1.30
N ALA A 53 8.73 1.14 0.33
CA ALA A 53 7.50 1.16 -0.47
C ALA A 53 7.25 -0.22 -1.08
N PHE A 54 5.98 -0.59 -1.19
CA PHE A 54 5.55 -1.76 -1.94
C PHE A 54 4.28 -1.48 -2.73
N SER A 55 4.09 -2.23 -3.81
CA SER A 55 2.87 -2.26 -4.61
C SER A 55 2.72 -3.63 -5.22
N ALA A 56 1.58 -4.26 -4.99
CA ALA A 56 1.25 -5.60 -5.45
C ALA A 56 -0.13 -5.61 -6.11
N ILE A 57 -0.29 -6.46 -7.11
CA ILE A 57 -1.54 -6.63 -7.86
C ILE A 57 -1.92 -8.10 -7.99
N ARG A 58 -3.21 -8.36 -8.17
CA ARG A 58 -3.74 -9.66 -8.59
C ARG A 58 -3.92 -9.65 -10.10
N ASN A 59 -3.13 -10.43 -10.84
CA ASN A 59 -3.21 -10.45 -12.30
C ASN A 59 -4.06 -11.61 -12.86
N THR A 60 -4.56 -12.50 -11.99
CA THR A 60 -5.31 -13.70 -12.38
C THR A 60 -6.72 -13.74 -11.79
N ASN A 61 -7.64 -14.43 -12.48
CA ASN A 61 -8.96 -14.78 -11.94
C ASN A 61 -8.95 -16.14 -11.23
N HIS A 62 -7.79 -16.64 -10.81
CA HIS A 62 -7.73 -17.92 -10.11
C HIS A 62 -8.51 -17.85 -8.81
N GLU A 63 -9.25 -18.92 -8.53
CA GLU A 63 -10.00 -19.12 -7.31
C GLU A 63 -9.10 -19.03 -6.06
N PRO A 64 -9.66 -18.70 -4.88
CA PRO A 64 -8.92 -18.75 -3.62
C PRO A 64 -8.32 -20.14 -3.39
N SER A 65 -7.04 -20.20 -3.02
CA SER A 65 -6.41 -21.45 -2.60
C SER A 65 -6.97 -21.93 -1.27
N GLU A 66 -6.75 -23.20 -0.91
CA GLU A 66 -7.11 -23.72 0.42
C GLU A 66 -6.51 -22.87 1.55
N MET A 67 -5.26 -22.42 1.38
CA MET A 67 -4.61 -21.53 2.34
C MET A 67 -5.36 -20.20 2.46
N SER A 68 -5.77 -19.59 1.34
CA SER A 68 -6.55 -18.35 1.33
C SER A 68 -7.89 -18.51 2.04
N ASN A 69 -8.56 -19.64 1.84
CA ASN A 69 -9.84 -19.93 2.53
C ASN A 69 -9.65 -20.16 4.03
N ARG A 70 -8.49 -20.70 4.45
CA ARG A 70 -8.19 -20.93 5.86
C ARG A 70 -7.75 -19.67 6.61
N THR A 71 -6.90 -18.85 5.99
CA THR A 71 -6.34 -17.64 6.63
C THR A 71 -7.21 -16.42 6.43
N MET A 72 -8.11 -16.45 5.44
CA MET A 72 -8.86 -15.32 4.90
C MET A 72 -7.95 -14.17 4.42
N THR A 73 -6.66 -14.44 4.19
CA THR A 73 -5.73 -13.46 3.62
C THR A 73 -5.98 -13.31 2.13
N ILE A 74 -5.96 -12.07 1.65
CA ILE A 74 -6.08 -11.76 0.22
C ILE A 74 -4.68 -11.74 -0.40
N TYR A 75 -4.45 -12.63 -1.37
CA TYR A 75 -3.13 -12.81 -1.98
C TYR A 75 -2.96 -12.01 -3.28
N PHE A 76 -1.74 -11.52 -3.49
CA PHE A 76 -1.33 -10.77 -4.69
C PHE A 76 -0.18 -11.50 -5.38
N ASP A 77 -0.36 -11.85 -6.65
CA ASP A 77 0.59 -12.72 -7.39
C ASP A 77 1.69 -11.95 -8.14
N GLN A 78 1.52 -10.65 -8.33
CA GLN A 78 2.49 -9.83 -9.05
C GLN A 78 2.91 -8.63 -8.22
N ILE A 79 4.23 -8.48 -8.04
CA ILE A 79 4.85 -7.36 -7.34
C ILE A 79 5.32 -6.33 -8.37
N LEU A 80 4.85 -5.09 -8.22
CA LEU A 80 5.27 -3.95 -9.04
C LEU A 80 6.41 -3.18 -8.38
N VAL A 81 6.33 -3.00 -7.06
CA VAL A 81 7.32 -2.27 -6.25
C VAL A 81 7.56 -3.04 -4.95
N ASN A 82 8.82 -3.13 -4.52
CA ASN A 82 9.19 -3.69 -3.21
C ASN A 82 10.53 -3.10 -2.71
N VAL A 83 10.58 -1.77 -2.58
CA VAL A 83 11.75 -1.05 -2.07
C VAL A 83 11.99 -1.44 -0.61
N GLY A 84 13.18 -1.97 -0.33
CA GLY A 84 13.56 -2.51 0.98
C GLY A 84 13.19 -3.98 1.20
N ALA A 85 12.46 -4.61 0.25
CA ALA A 85 12.05 -6.03 0.34
C ALA A 85 11.27 -6.36 1.62
N HIS A 86 10.38 -5.45 2.05
CA HIS A 86 9.60 -5.57 3.28
C HIS A 86 8.17 -6.10 3.07
N PHE A 87 7.76 -6.31 1.81
CA PHE A 87 6.56 -7.07 1.48
C PHE A 87 6.94 -8.51 1.13
N ASP A 88 6.38 -9.47 1.88
CA ASP A 88 6.50 -10.91 1.64
C ASP A 88 5.40 -11.35 0.65
N PRO A 89 5.73 -11.64 -0.63
CA PRO A 89 4.75 -12.03 -1.63
C PRO A 89 4.08 -13.37 -1.32
N ALA A 90 4.79 -14.31 -0.70
CA ALA A 90 4.28 -15.65 -0.42
C ALA A 90 3.18 -15.61 0.65
N ARG A 91 3.19 -14.60 1.52
CA ARG A 91 2.18 -14.38 2.56
C ARG A 91 1.26 -13.20 2.26
N SER A 92 1.62 -12.34 1.32
CA SER A 92 0.98 -11.05 1.06
C SER A 92 0.92 -10.18 2.33
N ILE A 93 2.04 -10.12 3.05
CA ILE A 93 2.20 -9.38 4.31
C ILE A 93 3.32 -8.36 4.16
N PHE A 94 3.05 -7.11 4.52
CA PHE A 94 4.06 -6.10 4.75
C PHE A 94 4.56 -6.17 6.20
N VAL A 95 5.88 -6.09 6.40
CA VAL A 95 6.49 -6.05 7.74
C VAL A 95 7.25 -4.73 7.90
N ALA A 96 6.85 -3.90 8.86
CA ALA A 96 7.49 -2.61 9.09
C ALA A 96 8.96 -2.81 9.51
N PRO A 97 9.94 -2.27 8.77
CA PRO A 97 11.36 -2.41 9.12
C PRO A 97 11.79 -1.53 10.29
N ARG A 98 11.02 -0.47 10.57
CA ARG A 98 11.30 0.53 11.60
C ARG A 98 10.04 1.23 12.05
N LYS A 99 10.12 1.91 13.20
CA LYS A 99 9.06 2.78 13.70
C LYS A 99 8.80 3.94 12.72
N GLY A 100 7.54 4.25 12.49
CA GLY A 100 7.15 5.37 11.64
C GLY A 100 5.66 5.43 11.32
N VAL A 101 5.28 6.43 10.53
CA VAL A 101 3.94 6.55 9.95
C VAL A 101 3.95 5.96 8.54
N TYR A 102 3.07 5.00 8.30
CA TYR A 102 2.93 4.30 7.03
C TYR A 102 1.58 4.61 6.39
N SER A 103 1.58 4.76 5.06
CA SER A 103 0.38 4.88 4.26
C SER A 103 0.06 3.54 3.62
N PHE A 104 -1.21 3.15 3.66
CA PHE A 104 -1.72 1.98 2.95
C PHE A 104 -2.94 2.36 2.11
N SER A 105 -3.01 1.80 0.90
CA SER A 105 -4.17 1.90 0.02
C SER A 105 -4.47 0.53 -0.57
N PHE A 106 -5.75 0.19 -0.68
CA PHE A 106 -6.16 -1.03 -1.32
C PHE A 106 -7.46 -0.86 -2.13
N HIS A 107 -7.54 -1.66 -3.19
CA HIS A 107 -8.71 -1.84 -4.01
C HIS A 107 -8.88 -3.34 -4.24
N VAL A 108 -9.89 -3.97 -3.63
CA VAL A 108 -10.17 -5.39 -3.87
C VAL A 108 -11.37 -5.50 -4.79
N VAL A 109 -11.10 -5.89 -6.03
CA VAL A 109 -12.09 -6.04 -7.09
C VAL A 109 -12.61 -7.46 -7.07
N LYS A 110 -13.88 -7.65 -6.74
CA LYS A 110 -14.55 -8.95 -6.88
C LYS A 110 -15.07 -9.13 -8.31
N ALA A 111 -14.92 -10.34 -8.86
CA ALA A 111 -15.68 -10.77 -10.02
C ALA A 111 -17.18 -10.93 -9.68
N TYR A 112 -18.02 -11.26 -10.67
CA TYR A 112 -19.46 -11.41 -10.49
C TYR A 112 -19.77 -12.43 -9.40
N ASN A 113 -20.07 -11.91 -8.22
CA ASN A 113 -20.33 -12.66 -7.00
C ASN A 113 -21.43 -11.94 -6.24
N ARG A 114 -22.52 -12.64 -5.95
CA ARG A 114 -23.71 -12.05 -5.30
C ARG A 114 -23.54 -11.79 -3.81
N GLN A 115 -22.43 -12.25 -3.21
CA GLN A 115 -22.15 -11.97 -1.79
C GLN A 115 -21.51 -10.61 -1.59
N THR A 116 -21.97 -9.91 -0.55
CA THR A 116 -21.28 -8.76 0.01
C THR A 116 -19.97 -9.20 0.65
N ILE A 117 -18.87 -8.54 0.27
CA ILE A 117 -17.57 -8.73 0.89
C ILE A 117 -17.25 -7.60 1.86
N GLN A 118 -16.51 -7.92 2.91
CA GLN A 118 -15.84 -6.96 3.78
C GLN A 118 -14.35 -7.22 3.75
N VAL A 119 -13.58 -6.21 3.35
CA VAL A 119 -12.12 -6.27 3.31
C VAL A 119 -11.56 -5.32 4.36
N SER A 120 -10.67 -5.83 5.20
CA SER A 120 -10.01 -5.06 6.25
C SER A 120 -8.50 -5.03 6.03
N LEU A 121 -7.91 -3.85 6.19
CA LEU A 121 -6.50 -3.73 6.52
C LEU A 121 -6.33 -4.17 7.97
N VAL A 122 -5.55 -5.22 8.19
CA VAL A 122 -5.26 -5.74 9.52
C VAL A 122 -3.83 -5.42 9.91
N LEU A 123 -3.65 -4.93 11.14
CA LEU A 123 -2.37 -4.69 11.78
C LEU A 123 -2.21 -5.68 12.94
N ASN A 124 -1.21 -6.54 12.89
CA ASN A 124 -0.95 -7.57 13.91
C ASN A 124 -2.19 -8.43 14.25
N GLY A 125 -3.05 -8.66 13.26
CA GLY A 125 -4.29 -9.45 13.40
C GLY A 125 -5.54 -8.63 13.76
N TRP A 126 -5.41 -7.35 14.08
CA TRP A 126 -6.53 -6.47 14.42
C TRP A 126 -6.94 -5.60 13.22
N PRO A 127 -8.23 -5.53 12.86
CA PRO A 127 -8.70 -4.67 11.78
C PRO A 127 -8.57 -3.19 12.15
N VAL A 128 -8.05 -2.38 11.21
CA VAL A 128 -7.84 -0.94 11.40
C VAL A 128 -8.82 -0.11 10.57
N ILE A 129 -8.92 -0.43 9.27
CA ILE A 129 -9.89 0.18 8.35
C ILE A 129 -10.53 -0.91 7.49
N SER A 130 -11.81 -0.75 7.18
CA SER A 130 -12.59 -1.71 6.38
C SER A 130 -13.23 -1.03 5.18
N ALA A 131 -13.49 -1.81 4.13
CA ALA A 131 -14.33 -1.44 3.00
C ALA A 131 -15.25 -2.59 2.62
N PHE A 132 -16.33 -2.24 1.92
CA PHE A 132 -17.37 -3.17 1.51
C PHE A 132 -17.57 -3.10 0.00
N ALA A 133 -18.00 -4.22 -0.57
CA ALA A 133 -18.52 -4.30 -1.94
C ALA A 133 -19.65 -5.33 -1.95
N GLY A 134 -20.88 -4.93 -2.27
CA GLY A 134 -22.06 -5.79 -2.23
C GLY A 134 -23.13 -5.56 -3.30
N ASP A 135 -22.91 -4.69 -4.28
CA ASP A 135 -23.82 -4.48 -5.39
C ASP A 135 -23.92 -5.75 -6.25
N GLN A 136 -25.15 -6.23 -6.44
CA GLN A 136 -25.46 -7.48 -7.15
C GLN A 136 -25.74 -7.26 -8.63
N ASP A 137 -25.97 -6.00 -9.04
CA ASP A 137 -26.36 -5.63 -10.39
C ASP A 137 -25.14 -5.27 -11.27
N VAL A 138 -23.94 -5.26 -10.68
CA VAL A 138 -22.69 -4.98 -11.38
C VAL A 138 -21.83 -6.23 -11.59
N THR A 139 -21.09 -6.26 -12.71
CA THR A 139 -20.18 -7.37 -13.03
C THR A 139 -18.91 -7.37 -12.20
N ARG A 140 -18.50 -6.19 -11.72
CA ARG A 140 -17.35 -5.98 -10.84
C ARG A 140 -17.58 -4.80 -9.93
N GLU A 141 -17.10 -4.93 -8.72
CA GLU A 141 -17.18 -3.91 -7.68
C GLU A 141 -15.91 -3.96 -6.83
N ALA A 142 -15.50 -2.82 -6.30
CA ALA A 142 -14.25 -2.69 -5.57
C ALA A 142 -14.48 -2.26 -4.11
N ALA A 143 -14.08 -3.10 -3.16
CA ALA A 143 -13.91 -2.67 -1.78
C ALA A 143 -12.63 -1.83 -1.68
N THR A 144 -12.79 -0.52 -1.52
CA THR A 144 -11.70 0.46 -1.56
C THR A 144 -11.58 1.20 -0.24
N ASN A 145 -10.38 1.24 0.35
CA ASN A 145 -10.06 2.16 1.44
C ASN A 145 -8.57 2.52 1.44
N ALA A 146 -8.21 3.56 2.18
CA ALA A 146 -6.83 3.96 2.43
C ALA A 146 -6.71 4.70 3.77
N GLY A 147 -5.56 4.59 4.42
CA GLY A 147 -5.32 5.25 5.71
C GLY A 147 -3.84 5.34 6.08
N LEU A 148 -3.56 6.19 7.07
CA LEU A 148 -2.26 6.32 7.71
C LEU A 148 -2.27 5.60 9.06
N VAL A 149 -1.23 4.83 9.35
CA VAL A 149 -1.08 4.10 10.62
C VAL A 149 0.33 4.26 11.16
N MET A 150 0.46 4.33 12.48
CA MET A 150 1.75 4.15 13.13
C MET A 150 2.07 2.66 13.22
N MET A 151 3.29 2.28 12.90
CA MET A 151 3.79 0.91 13.05
C MET A 151 5.14 0.93 13.76
N GLU A 152 5.36 -0.06 14.61
CA GLU A 152 6.65 -0.38 15.20
C GLU A 152 7.43 -1.36 14.32
N ARG A 153 8.74 -1.50 14.57
CA ARG A 153 9.56 -2.49 13.87
C ARG A 153 9.01 -3.90 14.12
N GLY A 154 8.73 -4.63 13.05
CA GLY A 154 8.22 -6.00 13.08
C GLY A 154 6.70 -6.11 13.04
N ASP A 155 5.96 -5.00 13.13
CA ASP A 155 4.52 -4.99 12.94
C ASP A 155 4.15 -5.45 11.53
N LYS A 156 3.04 -6.18 11.43
CA LYS A 156 2.59 -6.83 10.20
C LYS A 156 1.28 -6.21 9.70
N ALA A 157 1.28 -5.74 8.47
CA ALA A 157 0.10 -5.28 7.76
C ALA A 157 -0.29 -6.26 6.64
N ALA A 158 -1.56 -6.61 6.56
CA ALA A 158 -2.12 -7.48 5.52
C ALA A 158 -3.56 -7.10 5.20
N LEU A 159 -4.10 -7.60 4.09
CA LEU A 159 -5.54 -7.52 3.83
C LEU A 159 -6.21 -8.84 4.17
N LYS A 160 -7.32 -8.76 4.90
CA LYS A 160 -8.17 -9.90 5.22
C LYS A 160 -9.59 -9.72 4.70
N LEU A 161 -10.16 -10.82 4.26
CA LEU A 161 -11.58 -10.94 3.94
C LEU A 161 -12.35 -11.33 5.21
N GLU A 162 -12.91 -10.34 5.90
CA GLU A 162 -13.65 -10.55 7.15
C GLU A 162 -15.05 -11.14 6.91
N ARG A 163 -15.61 -10.89 5.72
CA ARG A 163 -16.93 -11.41 5.32
C ARG A 163 -16.97 -11.70 3.83
N GLY A 164 -17.72 -12.73 3.45
CA GLY A 164 -17.97 -13.13 2.06
C GLY A 164 -16.90 -14.07 1.52
N ASN A 165 -16.79 -14.14 0.19
CA ASN A 165 -15.76 -14.93 -0.50
C ASN A 165 -15.33 -14.20 -1.78
N LEU A 166 -14.18 -14.59 -2.35
CA LEU A 166 -13.67 -14.07 -3.62
C LEU A 166 -13.76 -15.14 -4.74
N MET A 167 -14.84 -15.93 -4.72
CA MET A 167 -15.09 -16.90 -5.79
C MET A 167 -15.24 -16.17 -7.14
N GLY A 168 -14.73 -16.78 -8.21
CA GLY A 168 -14.58 -16.16 -9.53
C GLY A 168 -13.31 -15.30 -9.67
N GLY A 169 -12.51 -15.23 -8.61
CA GLY A 169 -11.25 -14.50 -8.58
C GLY A 169 -11.38 -13.01 -8.29
N TRP A 170 -10.23 -12.37 -8.08
CA TRP A 170 -10.12 -10.95 -7.72
C TRP A 170 -9.10 -10.19 -8.56
N LYS A 171 -9.03 -10.52 -9.86
CA LYS A 171 -8.14 -9.84 -10.80
C LYS A 171 -8.35 -8.32 -10.76
N TYR A 172 -7.28 -7.58 -11.01
CA TYR A 172 -7.22 -6.10 -10.95
C TYR A 172 -7.21 -5.52 -9.53
N SER A 173 -7.27 -6.37 -8.50
CA SER A 173 -7.07 -5.90 -7.13
C SER A 173 -5.66 -5.37 -6.92
N THR A 174 -5.53 -4.34 -6.08
CA THR A 174 -4.26 -3.70 -5.74
C THR A 174 -4.11 -3.55 -4.23
N PHE A 175 -2.88 -3.68 -3.75
CA PHE A 175 -2.48 -3.34 -2.39
C PHE A 175 -1.11 -2.68 -2.42
N SER A 176 -1.03 -1.47 -1.88
CA SER A 176 0.20 -0.69 -1.85
C SER A 176 0.37 0.03 -0.52
N GLY A 177 1.62 0.37 -0.22
CA GLY A 177 1.95 1.17 0.94
C GLY A 177 3.40 1.59 0.98
N PHE A 178 3.70 2.59 1.81
CA PHE A 178 5.03 3.17 1.93
C PHE A 178 5.22 3.86 3.28
N LEU A 179 6.48 4.02 3.70
CA LEU A 179 6.84 4.84 4.86
C LEU A 179 6.72 6.31 4.48
N VAL A 180 5.88 7.06 5.20
CA VAL A 180 5.76 8.52 5.04
C VAL A 180 6.97 9.20 5.70
N PHE A 181 7.20 8.90 6.97
CA PHE A 181 8.38 9.34 7.72
C PHE A 181 8.66 8.41 8.91
N PRO A 182 9.94 8.18 9.25
CA PRO A 182 10.31 7.44 10.45
C PRO A 182 10.06 8.26 11.72
N LEU A 183 9.93 7.56 12.85
CA LEU A 183 9.86 8.13 14.21
C LEU A 183 10.99 7.59 15.08
#